data_AF-A0A9X8N9A0-F1
#
_entry.id   AF-A0A9X8N9A0-F1
#
_cell.length_a   1.000
_cell.length_b   1.000
_cell.length_c   1.000
_cell.angle_alpha   90.00
_cell.angle_beta   90.00
_cell.angle_gamma   90.00
#
_symmetry.space_group_name_H-M   'P 1'
#
loop_
_entity.id
_entity.type
_entity.pdbx_description
1 polymer ?
#
loop_
_entity_poly.entity_id
_entity_poly.type
_entity_poly.pdbx_seq_one_letter_code
_entity_poly.pdbx_strand_id
1 'polypeptide(L)'
;MPTMSKEETASYIKHHLTVSGRSDPLFSDDAVDLIHLTSRGLPRSVNNIALQSLIAAFADEKSIVDESSTRLAITETHTTE
;
A
#
# COMPACT_ATOMS: atom_id res chain seq x y z
N MET A 1 -10.36 15.28 8.25
CA MET A 1 -10.84 14.21 7.34
C MET A 1 -11.05 12.96 8.19
N PRO A 2 -12.17 12.24 8.04
CA PRO A 2 -12.37 10.97 8.74
C PRO A 2 -11.32 9.95 8.25
N THR A 3 -10.86 9.11 9.16
CA THR A 3 -9.96 8.00 8.87
C THR A 3 -10.77 6.86 8.25
N MET A 4 -10.28 6.29 7.16
CA MET A 4 -10.88 5.12 6.55
C MET A 4 -10.72 3.91 7.45
N SER A 5 -11.72 3.06 7.51
CA SER A 5 -11.64 1.72 8.09
C SER A 5 -10.76 0.81 7.24
N LYS A 6 -10.39 -0.35 7.77
CA LYS A 6 -9.60 -1.36 7.05
C LYS A 6 -10.24 -1.76 5.70
N GLU A 7 -11.53 -2.06 5.71
CA GLU A 7 -12.30 -2.43 4.51
C GLU A 7 -12.39 -1.28 3.50
N GLU A 8 -12.57 -0.05 4.00
CA GLU A 8 -12.56 1.15 3.15
C GLU A 8 -11.18 1.38 2.53
N THR A 9 -10.10 1.10 3.27
CA THR A 9 -8.72 1.18 2.77
C THR A 9 -8.47 0.16 1.67
N ALA A 10 -8.89 -1.09 1.87
CA ALA A 10 -8.79 -2.14 0.85
C ALA A 10 -9.59 -1.77 -0.41
N SER A 11 -10.83 -1.31 -0.23
CA SER A 11 -11.69 -0.86 -1.34
C SER A 11 -11.11 0.36 -2.05
N TYR A 12 -10.50 1.29 -1.31
CA TYR A 12 -9.83 2.47 -1.85
C TYR A 12 -8.65 2.09 -2.75
N ILE A 13 -7.77 1.20 -2.28
CA ILE A 13 -6.62 0.71 -3.05
C ILE A 13 -7.10 -0.03 -4.31
N LYS A 14 -8.08 -0.94 -4.16
CA LYS A 14 -8.65 -1.70 -5.27
C LYS A 14 -9.31 -0.81 -6.31
N HIS A 15 -10.04 0.22 -5.88
CA HIS A 15 -10.65 1.19 -6.78
C HIS A 15 -9.57 1.94 -7.57
N HIS A 16 -8.52 2.41 -6.90
CA HIS A 16 -7.40 3.10 -7.54
C HIS A 16 -6.67 2.23 -8.58
N LEU A 17 -6.48 0.93 -8.29
CA LEU A 17 -5.91 -0.02 -9.24
C LEU A 17 -6.82 -0.21 -10.46
N THR A 18 -8.13 -0.33 -10.23
CA THR A 18 -9.13 -0.49 -11.30
C THR A 18 -9.15 0.73 -12.22
N VAL A 19 -9.09 1.94 -11.66
CA VAL A 19 -8.97 3.20 -12.41
C VAL A 19 -7.69 3.25 -13.24
N SER A 20 -6.62 2.61 -12.77
CA SER A 20 -5.34 2.49 -13.48
C SER A 20 -5.35 1.41 -14.58
N GLY A 21 -6.50 0.79 -14.84
CA GLY A 21 -6.66 -0.25 -15.86
C GLY A 21 -6.19 -1.64 -15.43
N ARG A 22 -5.87 -1.84 -14.15
CA ARG A 22 -5.51 -3.15 -13.59
C ARG A 22 -6.59 -3.64 -12.65
N SER A 23 -7.18 -4.79 -12.96
CA SER A 23 -8.15 -5.46 -12.08
C SER A 23 -7.51 -6.53 -11.21
N ASP A 24 -6.23 -6.83 -11.46
CA ASP A 24 -5.47 -7.84 -10.74
C ASP A 24 -5.05 -7.34 -9.35
N PRO A 25 -5.18 -8.17 -8.30
CA PRO A 25 -4.72 -7.83 -6.97
C PRO A 25 -3.18 -7.78 -6.95
N LEU A 26 -2.63 -6.56 -6.95
CA LEU A 26 -1.18 -6.31 -6.78
C LEU A 26 -0.75 -6.29 -5.31
N PHE A 27 -1.69 -6.27 -4.37
CA PHE A 27 -1.41 -6.26 -2.94
C PHE A 27 -2.01 -7.51 -2.31
N SER A 28 -1.23 -8.16 -1.45
CA SER A 28 -1.72 -9.17 -0.52
C SER A 28 -2.59 -8.55 0.58
N ASP A 29 -3.48 -9.33 1.18
CA ASP A 29 -4.29 -8.86 2.32
C ASP A 29 -3.39 -8.40 3.48
N ASP A 30 -2.30 -9.12 3.77
CA ASP A 30 -1.33 -8.74 4.82
C ASP A 30 -0.65 -7.39 4.53
N ALA A 31 -0.35 -7.10 3.26
CA ALA A 31 0.18 -5.80 2.86
C ALA A 31 -0.84 -4.68 3.07
N VAL A 32 -2.10 -4.89 2.71
CA VAL A 32 -3.18 -3.92 2.92
C VAL A 32 -3.40 -3.65 4.41
N ASP A 33 -3.33 -4.68 5.24
CA ASP A 33 -3.41 -4.57 6.70
C ASP A 33 -2.30 -3.69 7.26
N LEU A 34 -1.07 -3.93 6.83
CA LEU A 34 0.09 -3.17 7.28
C LEU A 34 0.05 -1.72 6.78
N ILE A 35 -0.41 -1.48 5.55
CA ILE A 35 -0.63 -0.14 5.01
C ILE A 35 -1.68 0.60 5.84
N HIS A 36 -2.81 -0.05 6.16
CA HIS A 36 -3.87 0.55 6.97
C HIS A 36 -3.36 0.92 8.38
N LEU A 37 -2.66 -0.01 9.03
CA LEU A 37 -2.11 0.20 10.37
C LEU A 37 -1.11 1.37 10.40
N THR A 38 -0.19 1.40 9.44
CA THR A 38 0.86 2.42 9.38
C THR A 38 0.31 3.79 8.96
N SER A 39 -0.63 3.80 8.00
CA SER A 39 -1.28 5.04 7.54
C SER A 39 -2.28 5.62 8.53
N ARG A 40 -2.71 4.85 9.53
CA ARG A 40 -3.82 5.17 10.45
C ARG A 40 -5.13 5.51 9.71
N GLY A 41 -5.33 4.90 8.54
CA GLY A 41 -6.51 5.15 7.69
C GLY A 41 -6.52 6.53 7.02
N LEU A 42 -5.40 7.26 6.97
CA LEU A 42 -5.31 8.53 6.25
C LEU A 42 -5.11 8.27 4.74
N PRO A 43 -6.01 8.71 3.86
CA PRO A 43 -5.93 8.41 2.42
C PRO A 43 -4.60 8.81 1.76
N ARG A 44 -4.04 9.96 2.17
CA ARG A 44 -2.76 10.44 1.65
C ARG A 44 -1.59 9.55 2.07
N SER A 45 -1.59 9.09 3.32
CA SER A 45 -0.56 8.18 3.83
C SER A 45 -0.70 6.79 3.22
N VAL A 46 -1.94 6.28 3.08
CA VAL A 46 -2.23 5.01 2.38
C VAL A 46 -1.63 5.06 0.98
N ASN A 47 -1.91 6.11 0.21
CA ASN A 47 -1.42 6.22 -1.16
C ASN A 47 0.11 6.28 -1.23
N ASN A 48 0.74 7.04 -0.33
CA ASN A 48 2.21 7.13 -0.29
C ASN A 48 2.85 5.78 0.04
N ILE A 49 2.38 5.09 1.08
CA ILE A 49 2.91 3.78 1.47
C ILE A 49 2.66 2.76 0.37
N ALA A 50 1.46 2.73 -0.23
CA ALA A 50 1.13 1.81 -1.32
C ALA A 50 2.04 2.03 -2.54
N LEU A 51 2.31 3.29 -2.92
CA LEU A 51 3.22 3.61 -4.02
C LEU A 51 4.65 3.17 -3.74
N GLN A 52 5.17 3.45 -2.54
CA GLN A 52 6.51 3.02 -2.13
C GLN A 52 6.61 1.49 -2.08
N SER A 53 5.55 0.81 -1.61
CA SER A 53 5.49 -0.65 -1.56
C SER A 53 5.50 -1.28 -2.96
N LEU A 54 4.86 -0.63 -3.94
CA LEU A 54 4.94 -1.02 -5.35
C LEU A 54 6.36 -0.86 -5.91
N ILE A 55 7.05 0.23 -5.56
CA ILE A 55 8.45 0.47 -5.97
C ILE A 55 9.37 -0.58 -5.35
N ALA A 56 9.22 -0.87 -4.06
CA ALA A 56 9.99 -1.89 -3.35
C ALA A 56 9.74 -3.30 -3.91
N ALA A 57 8.49 -3.67 -4.18
CA ALA A 57 8.16 -4.94 -4.81
C ALA A 57 8.73 -5.04 -6.23
N PHE A 58 8.68 -3.94 -7.00
CA PHE A 58 9.29 -3.89 -8.33
C PHE A 58 10.81 -4.02 -8.29
N ALA A 59 11.47 -3.38 -7.31
CA ALA A 59 12.92 -3.50 -7.10
C ALA A 59 13.35 -4.93 -6.71
N ASP A 60 12.47 -5.67 -6.02
CA ASP A 60 12.66 -7.07 -5.63
C ASP A 60 12.15 -8.06 -6.71
N GLU A 61 11.83 -7.58 -7.91
CA GLU A 61 11.28 -8.34 -9.05
C GLU A 61 10.00 -9.15 -8.70
N LYS A 62 9.24 -8.71 -7.69
CA LYS A 62 7.99 -9.32 -7.25
C LYS A 62 6.80 -8.77 -8.04
N SER A 63 5.92 -9.66 -8.44
CA SER A 63 4.65 -9.32 -9.10
C SER A 63 3.55 -8.89 -8.13
N ILE A 64 3.68 -9.24 -6.85
CA ILE A 64 2.71 -8.95 -5.78
C ILE A 64 3.44 -8.29 -4.62
N VAL A 65 2.85 -7.20 -4.11
CA VAL A 65 3.26 -6.52 -2.88
C VAL A 65 2.83 -7.35 -1.68
N ASP A 66 3.81 -7.92 -1.00
CA ASP A 66 3.64 -8.64 0.27
C ASP A 66 3.89 -7.73 1.48
N GLU A 67 3.68 -8.27 2.69
CA GLU A 67 4.00 -7.57 3.93
C GLU A 67 5.47 -7.13 3.97
N SER A 68 6.38 -7.93 3.41
CA SER A 68 7.83 -7.66 3.44
C SER A 68 8.20 -6.45 2.60
N SER A 69 7.72 -6.36 1.35
CA SER A 69 7.89 -5.20 0.47
C SER A 69 7.27 -3.95 1.09
N THR A 70 6.12 -4.10 1.74
CA THR A 70 5.46 -2.99 2.46
C THR A 70 6.30 -2.51 3.64
N ARG A 71 6.88 -3.44 4.42
CA ARG A 71 7.74 -3.11 5.56
C ARG A 71 9.05 -2.43 5.13
N LEU A 72 9.62 -2.86 4.00
CA LEU A 72 10.77 -2.19 3.39
C LEU A 72 10.42 -0.75 3.01
N ALA A 73 9.32 -0.55 2.31
CA ALA A 73 8.84 0.78 1.92
C ALA A 73 8.61 1.73 3.12
N ILE A 74 8.07 1.21 4.23
CA ILE A 74 7.90 1.97 5.48
C ILE A 74 9.25 2.38 6.07
N THR A 75 10.23 1.48 6.07
CA THR A 75 11.57 1.72 6.62
C THR A 75 12.32 2.78 5.80
N GLU A 76 12.23 2.71 4.47
CA GLU A 76 12.87 3.70 3.58
C GLU A 76 12.25 5.09 3.71
N THR A 77 10.92 5.18 3.82
CA THR A 77 10.22 6.47 3.97
C THR A 77 10.61 7.21 5.26
N HIS A 78 11.04 6.48 6.29
CA HIS A 78 11.54 7.06 7.55
C HIS A 78 13.03 7.45 7.53
N THR A 79 13.79 7.07 6.50
CA THR A 79 15.26 7.25 6.46
C THR A 79 15.69 8.50 5.68
N THR A 80 14.76 9.24 5.07
CA THR A 80 15.07 10.52 4.42
C THR A 80 14.77 11.68 5.39
N GLU A 81 15.69 11.87 6.35
CA GLU A 81 15.85 13.12 7.11
C GLU A 81 17.17 13.81 6.75
#